data_AF-A0A349Y3X0-F1
#
_entry.id   AF-A0A349Y3X0-F1
#
_cell.length_a   1.000
_cell.length_b   1.000
_cell.length_c   1.000
_cell.angle_alpha   90.00
_cell.angle_beta   90.00
_cell.angle_gamma   90.00
#
_symmetry.space_group_name_H-M   'P 1'
#
loop_
_entity.id
_entity.type
_entity.pdbx_description
1 polymer ?
#
loop_
_entity_poly.entity_id
_entity_poly.type
_entity_poly.pdbx_seq_one_letter_code
_entity_poly.pdbx_strand_id
1 'polypeptide(L)'
;MRWSPLLLAGLWLGAPSIAVAAPDAFATCLVTLKAQAGKQGISAERFEVLTAGLTPDPSVLPLLDAQPEFTTPLWDYLAALVDTQRVDDGRARLIEHRDLLARVSAEYGVDAATIVAVWGVESDYGRVFGKRPLLQSLATLSC
;
A
#
# COMPACT_ATOMS: atom_id res chain seq x y z
N MET A 1 -13.54 -79.46 -0.88
CA MET A 1 -13.88 -78.60 -2.03
C MET A 1 -14.06 -77.17 -1.56
N ARG A 2 -13.07 -76.30 -1.77
CA ARG A 2 -13.21 -74.85 -1.56
C ARG A 2 -12.37 -74.15 -2.64
N TRP A 3 -13.03 -73.67 -3.69
CA TRP A 3 -12.44 -72.77 -4.69
C TRP A 3 -12.52 -71.34 -4.16
N SER A 4 -11.40 -70.61 -4.19
CA SER A 4 -11.37 -69.16 -3.94
C SER A 4 -11.25 -68.44 -5.29
N PRO A 5 -12.07 -67.40 -5.56
CA PRO A 5 -11.97 -66.62 -6.79
C PRO A 5 -10.89 -65.56 -6.63
N LEU A 6 -9.96 -65.50 -7.58
CA LEU A 6 -9.01 -64.41 -7.73
C LEU A 6 -9.74 -63.20 -8.31
N LEU A 7 -9.87 -62.13 -7.53
CA LEU A 7 -10.33 -60.81 -7.98
C LEU A 7 -9.15 -60.09 -8.66
N LEU A 8 -9.24 -59.88 -9.98
CA LEU A 8 -8.36 -58.99 -10.71
C LEU A 8 -8.79 -57.53 -10.46
N ALA A 9 -7.96 -56.79 -9.71
CA ALA A 9 -8.07 -55.34 -9.60
C ALA A 9 -7.50 -54.71 -10.88
N GLY A 10 -8.36 -54.16 -11.73
CA GLY A 10 -7.98 -53.38 -12.90
C GLY A 10 -7.45 -52.00 -12.48
N LEU A 11 -6.17 -51.74 -12.78
CA LEU A 11 -5.52 -50.46 -12.53
C LEU A 11 -5.98 -49.44 -13.59
N TRP A 12 -6.86 -48.52 -13.20
CA TRP A 12 -7.25 -47.38 -14.04
C TRP A 12 -6.11 -46.35 -14.05
N LEU A 13 -5.40 -46.27 -15.18
CA LEU A 13 -4.44 -45.19 -15.45
C LEU A 13 -5.22 -43.91 -15.78
N GLY A 14 -5.34 -43.02 -14.80
CA GLY A 14 -5.85 -41.66 -15.01
C GLY A 14 -4.91 -40.87 -15.92
N ALA A 15 -5.44 -40.27 -16.99
CA ALA A 15 -4.69 -39.36 -17.84
C ALA A 15 -4.31 -38.07 -17.06
N PRO A 16 -3.12 -37.49 -17.30
CA PRO A 16 -2.73 -36.25 -16.64
C PRO A 16 -3.57 -35.10 -17.18
N SER A 17 -4.30 -34.41 -16.30
CA SER A 17 -4.87 -33.10 -16.61
C SER A 17 -3.72 -32.09 -16.67
N ILE A 18 -3.49 -31.51 -17.85
CA ILE A 18 -2.65 -30.32 -17.99
C ILE A 18 -3.46 -29.17 -17.43
N ALA A 19 -3.15 -28.75 -16.19
CA ALA A 19 -3.67 -27.52 -15.63
C ALA A 19 -3.05 -26.34 -16.42
N VAL A 20 -3.84 -25.71 -17.28
CA VAL A 20 -3.48 -24.41 -17.83
C VAL A 20 -3.46 -23.46 -16.64
N ALA A 21 -2.27 -22.97 -16.26
CA ALA A 21 -2.15 -21.99 -15.19
C ALA A 21 -3.02 -20.78 -15.56
N ALA A 22 -3.94 -20.41 -14.67
CA ALA A 22 -4.72 -19.21 -14.86
C ALA A 22 -3.77 -18.02 -15.07
N PRO A 23 -4.07 -17.09 -16.00
CA PRO A 23 -3.30 -15.86 -16.11
C PRO A 23 -3.17 -15.21 -14.73
N ASP A 24 -1.98 -14.72 -14.39
CA ASP A 24 -1.78 -13.95 -13.16
C ASP A 24 -2.76 -12.76 -13.19
N ALA A 25 -3.69 -12.74 -12.24
CA ALA A 25 -4.72 -11.72 -12.14
C ALA A 25 -4.09 -10.33 -12.01
N PHE A 26 -2.96 -10.24 -11.31
CA PHE A 26 -2.20 -9.01 -11.16
C PHE A 26 -1.64 -8.51 -12.50
N ALA A 27 -1.01 -9.39 -13.28
CA ALA A 27 -0.53 -9.04 -14.62
C ALA A 27 -1.68 -8.61 -15.55
N THR A 28 -2.83 -9.26 -15.47
CA THR A 28 -4.03 -8.90 -16.25
C THR A 28 -4.57 -7.52 -15.85
N CYS A 29 -4.58 -7.22 -14.55
CA CYS A 29 -4.91 -5.89 -14.05
C CYS A 29 -3.93 -4.83 -14.57
N LEU A 30 -2.61 -5.07 -14.53
CA LEU A 30 -1.62 -4.11 -15.04
C LEU A 30 -1.83 -3.77 -16.52
N VAL A 31 -2.26 -4.72 -17.34
CA VAL A 31 -2.64 -4.46 -18.75
C VAL A 31 -3.85 -3.52 -18.82
N THR A 32 -4.84 -3.73 -17.95
CA THR A 32 -6.02 -2.86 -17.86
C THR A 32 -5.65 -1.46 -17.40
N LEU A 33 -4.78 -1.33 -16.38
CA LEU A 33 -4.26 -0.06 -15.90
C LEU A 33 -3.44 0.67 -16.96
N LYS A 34 -2.63 -0.05 -17.77
CA LYS A 34 -1.87 0.54 -18.89
C LYS A 34 -2.80 1.25 -19.88
N ALA A 35 -3.93 0.61 -20.23
CA ALA A 35 -4.91 1.20 -21.14
C ALA A 35 -5.56 2.46 -20.55
N GLN A 36 -5.82 2.49 -19.23
CA GLN A 36 -6.34 3.66 -18.53
C GLN A 36 -5.30 4.78 -18.43
N ALA A 37 -4.05 4.45 -18.10
CA ALA A 37 -2.93 5.37 -18.01
C ALA A 37 -2.68 6.09 -19.34
N GLY A 38 -2.82 5.38 -20.46
CA GLY A 38 -2.75 5.97 -21.80
C GLY A 38 -3.78 7.09 -22.02
N LYS A 39 -5.00 6.95 -21.49
CA LYS A 39 -6.04 8.00 -21.55
C LYS A 39 -5.68 9.23 -20.73
N GLN A 40 -4.78 9.10 -19.76
CA GLN A 40 -4.28 10.18 -18.91
C GLN A 40 -2.94 10.76 -19.43
N GLY A 41 -2.51 10.38 -20.65
CA GLY A 41 -1.29 10.90 -21.28
C GLY A 41 0.01 10.20 -20.87
N ILE A 42 -0.06 9.06 -20.17
CA ILE A 42 1.12 8.25 -19.86
C ILE A 42 1.43 7.36 -21.07
N SER A 43 2.60 7.53 -21.69
CA SER A 43 3.04 6.69 -22.81
C SER A 43 3.17 5.23 -22.40
N ALA A 44 2.87 4.31 -23.32
CA ALA A 44 3.01 2.87 -23.10
C ALA A 44 4.42 2.48 -22.61
N GLU A 45 5.46 3.04 -23.22
CA GLU A 45 6.86 2.81 -22.83
C GLU A 45 7.13 3.20 -21.38
N ARG A 46 6.75 4.42 -20.98
CA ARG A 46 6.92 4.88 -19.58
C ARG A 46 6.15 4.02 -18.59
N PHE A 47 4.94 3.59 -18.93
CA PHE A 47 4.18 2.67 -18.08
C PHE A 47 4.93 1.36 -17.89
N GLU A 48 5.37 0.74 -19.00
CA GLU A 48 6.12 -0.52 -18.97
C GLU A 48 7.41 -0.42 -18.14
N VAL A 49 8.18 0.66 -18.31
CA VAL A 49 9.41 0.90 -17.54
C VAL A 49 9.10 1.04 -16.05
N LEU A 50 8.05 1.77 -15.68
CA LEU A 50 7.67 1.96 -14.27
C LEU A 50 7.14 0.67 -13.65
N THR A 51 6.37 -0.13 -14.38
CA THR A 51 5.76 -1.35 -13.85
C THR A 51 6.62 -2.61 -14.04
N ALA A 52 7.81 -2.48 -14.66
CA ALA A 52 8.69 -3.60 -14.91
C ALA A 52 9.11 -4.29 -13.60
N GLY A 53 8.86 -5.60 -13.51
CA GLY A 53 9.24 -6.39 -12.34
C GLY A 53 8.40 -6.14 -11.09
N LEU A 54 7.29 -5.40 -11.18
CA LEU A 54 6.36 -5.31 -10.05
C LEU A 54 5.74 -6.67 -9.75
N THR A 55 5.76 -7.03 -8.48
CA THR A 55 5.02 -8.17 -7.93
C THR A 55 4.07 -7.65 -6.85
N PRO A 56 2.89 -8.26 -6.64
CA PRO A 56 2.01 -7.84 -5.57
C PRO A 56 2.69 -8.03 -4.20
N ASP A 57 2.46 -7.08 -3.28
CA ASP A 57 2.81 -7.18 -1.86
C ASP A 57 1.53 -7.38 -1.03
N PRO A 58 1.06 -8.63 -0.83
CA PRO A 58 -0.20 -8.88 -0.13
C PRO A 58 -0.20 -8.41 1.33
N SER A 59 0.97 -8.07 1.91
CA SER A 59 1.04 -7.52 3.27
C SER A 59 0.40 -6.14 3.41
N VAL A 60 0.14 -5.44 2.31
CA VAL A 60 -0.54 -4.12 2.34
C VAL A 60 -2.05 -4.23 2.54
N LEU A 61 -2.66 -5.34 2.13
CA LEU A 61 -4.11 -5.54 2.18
C LEU A 61 -4.66 -5.48 3.62
N PRO A 62 -4.13 -6.25 4.60
CA PRO A 62 -4.64 -6.16 5.97
C PRO A 62 -4.39 -4.79 6.62
N LEU A 63 -3.38 -4.04 6.16
CA LEU A 63 -3.08 -2.71 6.68
C LEU A 63 -4.05 -1.65 6.15
N LEU A 64 -4.69 -1.88 5.00
CA LEU A 64 -5.76 -1.02 4.52
C LEU A 64 -6.93 -1.01 5.51
N ASP A 65 -7.31 -2.19 6.00
CA ASP A 65 -8.46 -2.38 6.89
C ASP A 65 -8.14 -2.11 8.37
N ALA A 66 -6.87 -2.11 8.76
CA ALA A 66 -6.42 -1.99 10.14
C ALA A 66 -5.82 -0.60 10.47
N GLN A 67 -6.56 0.47 10.19
CA GLN A 67 -6.10 1.83 10.52
C GLN A 67 -6.16 2.07 12.05
N PRO A 68 -5.08 2.56 12.70
CA PRO A 68 -5.03 2.79 14.14
C PRO A 68 -6.16 3.68 14.66
N GLU A 69 -6.62 4.65 13.87
CA GLU A 69 -7.71 5.59 14.16
C GLU A 69 -9.02 4.90 14.53
N PHE A 70 -9.27 3.70 13.97
CA PHE A 70 -10.51 2.95 14.17
C PHE A 70 -10.34 1.74 15.10
N THR A 71 -9.09 1.30 15.31
CA THR A 71 -8.77 0.05 16.00
C THR A 71 -8.12 0.26 17.37
N THR A 72 -7.57 1.44 17.62
CA THR A 72 -6.85 1.77 18.86
C THR A 72 -7.77 2.57 19.80
N PRO A 73 -7.78 2.29 21.11
CA PRO A 73 -8.47 3.13 22.08
C PRO A 73 -8.02 4.59 21.96
N LEU A 74 -8.98 5.52 22.02
CA LEU A 74 -8.73 6.94 21.75
C LEU A 74 -7.54 7.52 22.53
N TRP A 75 -7.42 7.18 23.82
CA TRP A 75 -6.34 7.70 24.65
C TRP A 75 -4.96 7.17 24.25
N ASP A 76 -4.88 5.90 23.86
CA ASP A 76 -3.64 5.28 23.39
C ASP A 76 -3.24 5.85 22.03
N TYR A 77 -4.21 6.07 21.15
CA TYR A 77 -4.00 6.70 19.85
C TYR A 77 -3.45 8.13 20.00
N LEU A 78 -4.08 8.96 20.83
CA LEU A 78 -3.63 10.33 21.10
C LEU A 78 -2.24 10.35 21.76
N ALA A 79 -1.96 9.44 22.69
CA ALA A 79 -0.66 9.35 23.35
C ALA A 79 0.48 9.01 22.37
N ALA A 80 0.21 8.19 21.35
CA ALA A 80 1.19 7.87 20.31
C ALA A 80 1.46 9.06 19.35
N LEU A 81 0.46 9.90 19.14
CA LEU A 81 0.56 11.03 18.21
C LEU A 81 1.01 12.34 18.87
N VAL A 82 0.74 12.56 20.14
CA VAL A 82 1.01 13.83 20.83
C VAL A 82 1.82 13.58 22.09
N ASP A 83 3.14 13.52 21.93
CA ASP A 83 4.11 13.45 23.02
C ASP A 83 4.86 14.77 23.20
N THR A 84 5.59 14.90 24.32
CA THR A 84 6.36 16.12 24.64
C THR A 84 7.43 16.41 23.57
N GLN A 85 8.09 15.39 23.04
CA GLN A 85 9.14 15.56 22.05
C GLN A 85 8.57 16.17 20.76
N ARG A 86 7.44 15.64 20.27
CA ARG A 86 6.78 16.16 19.07
C ARG A 86 6.27 17.58 19.27
N VAL A 87 5.76 17.92 20.45
CA VAL A 87 5.35 19.29 20.77
C VAL A 87 6.55 20.25 20.72
N ASP A 88 7.68 19.87 21.32
CA ASP A 88 8.89 20.70 21.35
C ASP A 88 9.50 20.86 19.94
N ASP A 89 9.55 19.77 19.17
CA ASP A 89 9.96 19.79 17.77
C ASP A 89 9.03 20.68 16.93
N GLY A 90 7.71 20.60 17.13
CA GLY A 90 6.74 21.45 16.45
C GLY A 90 6.95 22.94 16.76
N ARG A 91 7.24 23.29 18.02
CA ARG A 91 7.60 24.68 18.39
C ARG A 91 8.87 25.14 17.69
N ALA A 92 9.88 24.26 17.58
CA ALA A 92 11.10 24.57 16.84
C ALA A 92 10.81 24.79 15.34
N ARG A 93 9.96 23.96 14.72
CA ARG A 93 9.57 24.09 13.30
C ARG A 93 8.80 25.37 13.00
N LEU A 94 7.94 25.81 13.93
CA LEU A 94 7.25 27.10 13.83
C LEU A 94 8.23 28.29 13.80
N ILE A 95 9.33 28.21 14.55
CA ILE A 95 10.36 29.24 14.58
C ILE A 95 11.23 29.16 13.31
N GLU A 96 11.71 27.96 12.98
CA GLU A 96 12.60 27.71 11.84
C GLU A 96 11.96 28.11 10.50
N HIS A 97 10.68 27.79 10.30
CA HIS A 97 9.98 28.02 9.03
C HIS A 97 9.01 29.21 9.07
N ARG A 98 9.17 30.13 10.03
CA ARG A 98 8.24 31.26 10.27
C ARG A 98 7.82 31.99 9.00
N ASP A 99 8.77 32.39 8.16
CA ASP A 99 8.48 33.19 6.97
C ASP A 99 7.74 32.39 5.89
N LEU A 100 8.09 31.11 5.74
CA LEU A 100 7.39 30.21 4.82
C LEU A 100 5.95 29.98 5.31
N LEU A 101 5.80 29.64 6.59
CA LEU A 101 4.50 29.39 7.18
C LEU A 101 3.62 30.63 7.13
N ALA A 102 4.16 31.83 7.36
CA ALA A 102 3.40 33.08 7.21
C ALA A 102 2.86 33.27 5.78
N ARG A 103 3.67 32.97 4.75
CA ARG A 103 3.22 33.05 3.35
C ARG A 103 2.15 32.01 3.04
N VAL A 104 2.39 30.74 3.39
CA VAL A 104 1.47 29.62 3.13
C VAL A 104 0.15 29.84 3.88
N SER A 105 0.21 30.29 5.14
CA SER A 105 -0.98 30.63 5.93
C SER A 105 -1.79 31.76 5.30
N ALA A 106 -1.14 32.80 4.77
CA ALA A 106 -1.84 33.89 4.09
C ALA A 106 -2.45 33.46 2.75
N GLU A 107 -1.78 32.58 2.02
CA GLU A 107 -2.24 32.09 0.72
C GLU A 107 -3.44 31.13 0.84
N TYR A 108 -3.36 30.19 1.78
CA TYR A 108 -4.35 29.10 1.89
C TYR A 108 -5.34 29.26 3.04
N GLY A 109 -5.17 30.25 3.92
CA GLY A 109 -6.09 30.51 5.03
C GLY A 109 -6.02 29.49 6.17
N VAL A 110 -4.91 28.74 6.29
CA VAL A 110 -4.67 27.75 7.35
C VAL A 110 -3.59 28.28 8.29
N ASP A 111 -3.84 28.31 9.60
CA ASP A 111 -2.85 28.81 10.55
C ASP A 111 -1.58 27.93 10.58
N ALA A 112 -0.44 28.56 10.89
CA ALA A 112 0.86 27.91 10.87
C ALA A 112 0.96 26.72 11.84
N ALA A 113 0.28 26.78 12.99
CA ALA A 113 0.33 25.70 13.97
C ALA A 113 -0.40 24.46 13.46
N THR A 114 -1.53 24.63 12.77
CA THR A 114 -2.24 23.53 12.10
C THR A 114 -1.37 22.86 11.03
N ILE A 115 -0.70 23.63 10.18
CA ILE A 115 0.21 23.09 9.15
C ILE A 115 1.32 22.25 9.79
N VAL A 116 1.97 22.79 10.84
CA VAL A 116 3.04 22.10 11.55
C VAL A 116 2.52 20.86 12.29
N ALA A 117 1.32 20.91 12.88
CA ALA A 117 0.73 19.77 13.57
C ALA A 117 0.52 18.57 12.62
N VAL A 118 -0.06 18.80 11.43
CA VAL A 118 -0.22 17.75 10.41
C VAL A 118 1.13 17.20 9.99
N TRP A 119 2.09 18.06 9.69
CA TRP A 119 3.43 17.61 9.28
C TRP A 119 4.13 16.72 10.33
N GLY A 120 3.95 17.06 11.61
CA GLY A 120 4.46 16.28 12.74
C GLY A 120 3.81 14.90 12.86
N VAL A 121 2.48 14.82 12.72
CA VAL A 121 1.73 13.55 12.78
C VAL A 121 2.08 12.64 11.60
N GLU A 122 2.12 13.20 10.38
CA GLU A 122 2.25 12.40 9.15
C GLU A 122 3.65 11.83 8.91
N SER A 123 4.69 12.57 9.32
CA SER A 123 6.07 12.24 8.91
C SER A 123 7.12 12.53 9.96
N ASP A 124 6.70 12.91 11.16
CA ASP A 124 7.60 13.34 12.22
C ASP A 124 8.54 14.47 11.71
N TYR A 125 7.94 15.47 11.06
CA TYR A 125 8.63 16.60 10.41
C TYR A 125 9.62 16.17 9.31
N GLY A 126 9.28 15.13 8.55
CA GLY A 126 10.11 14.58 7.48
C GLY A 126 11.23 13.66 7.96
N ARG A 127 11.16 13.12 9.19
CA ARG A 127 12.09 12.08 9.66
C ARG A 127 11.63 10.67 9.27
N VAL A 128 10.34 10.49 8.99
CA VAL A 128 9.73 9.19 8.67
C VAL A 128 8.88 9.31 7.40
N PHE A 129 9.23 8.54 6.35
CA PHE A 129 8.55 8.56 5.04
C PHE A 129 7.86 7.23 4.67
N GLY A 130 7.81 6.29 5.60
CA GLY A 130 7.42 4.90 5.33
C GLY A 130 8.54 4.07 4.71
N LYS A 131 8.34 2.75 4.65
CA LYS A 131 9.36 1.77 4.17
C LYS A 131 8.91 0.98 2.95
N ARG A 132 7.65 1.15 2.51
CA ARG A 132 7.06 0.37 1.44
C ARG A 132 7.25 1.06 0.09
N PRO A 133 7.62 0.35 -0.98
CA PRO A 133 7.71 0.94 -2.31
C PRO A 133 6.35 1.42 -2.79
N LEU A 134 6.19 2.73 -2.97
CA LEU A 134 4.91 3.36 -3.31
C LEU A 134 4.22 2.70 -4.51
N LEU A 135 4.96 2.48 -5.59
CA LEU A 135 4.38 1.93 -6.82
C LEU A 135 3.91 0.48 -6.64
N GLN A 136 4.66 -0.32 -5.88
CA GLN A 136 4.28 -1.71 -5.58
C GLN A 136 3.04 -1.76 -4.69
N SER A 137 2.98 -0.92 -3.65
CA SER A 137 1.82 -0.84 -2.77
C SER A 137 0.57 -0.40 -3.51
N LEU A 138 0.65 0.68 -4.30
CA LEU A 138 -0.50 1.18 -5.07
C LEU A 138 -0.94 0.20 -6.16
N ALA A 139 0.01 -0.45 -6.87
CA ALA A 139 -0.33 -1.48 -7.84
C ALA A 139 -1.05 -2.66 -7.18
N THR A 140 -0.58 -3.11 -6.01
CA THR A 140 -1.23 -4.19 -5.27
C THR A 140 -2.65 -3.82 -4.84
N LEU A 141 -2.85 -2.59 -4.35
CA LEU A 141 -4.17 -2.11 -3.93
C LEU A 141 -5.13 -1.88 -5.09
N SER A 142 -4.63 -1.76 -6.32
CA SER A 142 -5.44 -1.49 -7.51
C SER A 142 -5.91 -2.74 -8.26
N CYS A 143 -5.39 -3.94 -7.94
CA CYS A 143 -5.44 -5.11 -8.85
C CYS A 143 -6.20 -6.37 -8.41
#